data_AF-A0A1G5CAZ1-F1
#
_entry.id   AF-A0A1G5CAZ1-F1
#
_cell.length_a   1.000
_cell.length_b   1.000
_cell.length_c   1.000
_cell.angle_alpha   90.00
_cell.angle_beta   90.00
_cell.angle_gamma   90.00
#
_symmetry.space_group_name_H-M   'P 1'
#
loop_
_entity.id
_entity.type
_entity.pdbx_description
1 polymer ?
#
loop_
_entity_poly.entity_id
_entity_poly.type
_entity_poly.pdbx_seq_one_letter_code
_entity_poly.pdbx_strand_id
1 'polypeptide(L)'
;MKKIDNRGISLVELIIVIAIMAVLAAIIAPQLLKYVEKAKISSDEEYLDSIYKAVTYASSDPDVVQDPNSMLLLTQLSSAPMTLSAIEAYKPGGTETLLSKEVKDTLGWSDLNHANYIAHIRSWHTSSSDIYIQYKGTANNPLAAWITDTDVTGKKGEAAVSNPSEWKDLDDPACHIICIY
;
A
#
# COMPACT_ATOMS: atom_id res chain seq x y z
N MET A 1 -21.81 -10.04 -62.49
CA MET A 1 -21.39 -10.71 -61.24
C MET A 1 -19.96 -10.32 -60.93
N LYS A 2 -19.73 -9.63 -59.81
CA LYS A 2 -18.39 -9.12 -59.43
C LYS A 2 -17.60 -10.27 -58.81
N LYS A 3 -16.53 -10.71 -59.47
CA LYS A 3 -15.68 -11.82 -59.01
C LYS A 3 -14.76 -11.28 -57.90
N ILE A 4 -14.94 -11.76 -56.68
CA ILE A 4 -14.07 -11.42 -55.54
C ILE A 4 -12.82 -12.29 -55.69
N ASP A 5 -11.69 -11.65 -55.96
CA ASP A 5 -10.39 -12.30 -56.11
C ASP A 5 -9.82 -12.59 -54.71
N ASN A 6 -10.09 -13.79 -54.20
CA ASN A 6 -9.51 -14.27 -52.94
C ASN A 6 -8.05 -14.65 -53.19
N ARG A 7 -7.15 -13.65 -53.30
CA ARG A 7 -5.71 -13.89 -53.13
C ARG A 7 -5.48 -14.21 -51.66
N GLY A 8 -5.60 -15.49 -51.32
CA GLY A 8 -5.28 -16.00 -50.00
C GLY A 8 -3.83 -15.65 -49.67
N ILE A 9 -3.64 -15.13 -48.45
CA ILE A 9 -2.33 -14.92 -47.83
C ILE A 9 -1.53 -16.22 -48.01
N SER A 10 -0.30 -16.12 -48.52
CA SER A 10 0.51 -17.33 -48.74
C SER A 10 0.75 -18.02 -47.41
N LEU A 11 0.70 -19.36 -47.38
CA LEU A 11 0.98 -20.15 -46.19
C LEU A 11 2.36 -19.80 -45.59
N VAL A 12 3.33 -19.45 -46.44
CA VAL A 12 4.67 -19.02 -46.04
C VAL A 12 4.65 -17.64 -45.36
N GLU A 13 3.87 -16.69 -45.89
CA GLU A 13 3.71 -15.37 -45.27
C GLU A 13 3.09 -15.49 -43.88
N LEU A 14 2.13 -16.41 -43.71
CA LEU A 14 1.50 -16.67 -42.42
C LEU A 14 2.46 -17.28 -41.39
N ILE A 15 3.29 -18.24 -41.79
CA ILE A 15 4.25 -18.90 -40.88
C ILE A 15 5.32 -17.91 -40.38
N ILE A 16 5.82 -17.03 -41.27
CA ILE A 16 6.81 -16.02 -40.87
C ILE A 16 6.20 -15.04 -39.86
N VAL A 17 4.93 -14.66 -40.04
CA VAL A 17 4.24 -13.74 -39.11
C VAL A 17 4.10 -14.35 -37.71
N ILE A 18 3.63 -15.59 -37.60
CA ILE A 18 3.51 -16.24 -36.28
C ILE A 18 4.89 -16.43 -35.63
N ALA A 19 5.94 -16.67 -36.41
CA ALA A 19 7.31 -16.79 -35.90
C ALA A 19 7.81 -15.49 -35.27
N ILE A 20 7.60 -14.35 -35.95
CA ILE A 20 8.01 -13.03 -35.42
C ILE A 20 7.17 -12.66 -34.18
N MET A 21 5.85 -12.89 -34.22
CA MET A 21 4.97 -12.62 -33.06
C MET A 21 5.36 -13.47 -31.85
N ALA A 22 5.77 -14.73 -32.05
CA ALA A 22 6.24 -15.59 -30.99
C ALA A 22 7.56 -15.08 -30.35
N VAL A 23 8.52 -14.64 -31.16
CA VAL A 23 9.79 -14.08 -30.65
C VAL A 23 9.55 -12.78 -29.88
N LEU A 24 8.70 -11.88 -30.39
CA LEU A 24 8.35 -10.63 -29.69
C LEU A 24 7.64 -10.91 -28.38
N ALA A 25 6.67 -11.82 -28.36
CA ALA A 25 5.95 -12.20 -27.15
C ALA A 25 6.88 -12.82 -26.09
N ALA A 26 7.86 -13.63 -26.50
CA ALA A 26 8.81 -14.27 -25.59
C ALA A 26 9.68 -13.26 -24.81
N ILE A 27 10.05 -12.13 -25.43
CA ILE A 27 10.86 -11.08 -24.77
C ILE A 27 9.99 -10.17 -23.89
N ILE A 28 8.79 -9.82 -24.35
CA ILE A 28 7.91 -8.87 -23.65
C ILE A 28 7.33 -9.48 -22.37
N ALA A 29 6.98 -10.77 -22.37
CA ALA A 29 6.34 -11.42 -21.23
C ALA A 29 7.08 -11.24 -19.89
N PRO A 30 8.39 -11.55 -19.73
CA PRO A 30 9.09 -11.36 -18.47
C PRO A 30 9.21 -9.89 -18.07
N GLN A 31 9.37 -8.99 -19.05
CA GLN A 31 9.47 -7.56 -18.80
C GLN A 31 8.14 -6.99 -18.30
N LEU A 32 7.02 -7.38 -18.90
CA LEU A 32 5.69 -6.95 -18.50
C LEU A 32 5.36 -7.37 -17.06
N LEU A 33 5.69 -8.61 -16.67
CA LEU A 33 5.44 -9.10 -15.31
C LEU A 33 6.12 -8.23 -14.25
N LYS A 34 7.39 -7.87 -14.46
CA LYS A 34 8.14 -6.99 -13.55
C LYS A 34 7.52 -5.60 -13.45
N TYR A 35 7.03 -5.04 -14.56
CA TYR A 35 6.35 -3.75 -14.54
C TYR A 35 4.99 -3.80 -13.84
N VAL A 36 4.26 -4.90 -13.97
CA VAL A 36 2.99 -5.09 -13.24
C VAL A 36 3.23 -5.15 -11.74
N GLU A 37 4.29 -5.82 -11.27
CA GLU A 37 4.65 -5.85 -9.84
C GLU A 37 5.05 -4.47 -9.33
N LYS A 38 5.85 -3.72 -10.09
CA LYS A 38 6.19 -2.33 -9.75
C LYS A 38 4.96 -1.42 -9.71
N ALA A 39 4.01 -1.59 -10.63
CA ALA A 39 2.77 -0.82 -10.64
C ALA A 39 1.92 -1.11 -9.39
N LYS A 40 1.92 -2.35 -8.91
CA LYS A 40 1.24 -2.73 -7.66
C LYS A 40 1.90 -2.10 -6.44
N ILE A 41 3.23 -2.11 -6.36
CA ILE A 41 3.97 -1.43 -5.30
C ILE A 41 3.66 0.07 -5.31
N SER A 42 3.73 0.72 -6.47
CA SER A 42 3.39 2.15 -6.61
C SER A 42 1.95 2.46 -6.20
N SER A 43 0.99 1.59 -6.53
CA SER A 43 -0.40 1.74 -6.11
C SER A 43 -0.55 1.66 -4.59
N ASP A 44 0.24 0.82 -3.92
CA ASP A 44 0.21 0.66 -2.47
C ASP A 44 0.97 1.79 -1.76
N GLU A 45 2.02 2.34 -2.37
CA GLU A 45 2.69 3.56 -1.91
C GLU A 45 1.72 4.76 -1.93
N GLU A 46 0.97 4.96 -3.02
CA GLU A 46 -0.06 6.01 -3.11
C GLU A 46 -1.19 5.80 -2.09
N TYR A 47 -1.59 4.54 -1.89
CA TYR A 47 -2.59 4.19 -0.89
C TYR A 47 -2.09 4.49 0.54
N LEU A 48 -0.87 4.10 0.87
CA LEU A 48 -0.25 4.37 2.17
C LEU A 48 -0.04 5.88 2.39
N ASP A 49 0.33 6.62 1.36
CA ASP A 49 0.44 8.09 1.39
C ASP A 49 -0.90 8.77 1.73
N SER A 50 -2.01 8.26 1.21
CA SER A 50 -3.34 8.76 1.56
C SER A 50 -3.66 8.58 3.05
N ILE A 51 -3.33 7.42 3.61
CA ILE A 51 -3.50 7.11 5.04
C ILE A 51 -2.59 7.99 5.88
N TYR A 52 -1.33 8.08 5.52
CA TYR A 52 -0.35 8.94 6.19
C TYR A 52 -0.82 10.39 6.26
N LYS A 53 -1.30 10.94 5.13
CA LYS A 53 -1.84 12.29 5.07
C LYS A 53 -3.08 12.46 5.94
N ALA A 54 -4.00 11.50 5.92
CA ALA A 54 -5.21 11.55 6.74
C ALA A 54 -4.89 11.59 8.24
N VAL A 55 -3.95 10.75 8.70
CA VAL A 55 -3.54 10.74 10.12
C VAL A 55 -2.73 11.97 10.48
N THR A 56 -1.87 12.46 9.58
CA THR A 56 -1.13 13.72 9.79
C THR A 56 -2.07 14.93 9.88
N TYR A 57 -3.08 14.98 9.02
CA TYR A 57 -4.12 16.01 9.04
C TYR A 57 -4.94 15.94 10.34
N ALA A 58 -5.48 14.76 10.67
CA ALA A 58 -6.29 14.57 11.87
C ALA A 58 -5.50 14.84 13.16
N SER A 59 -4.22 14.47 13.23
CA SER A 59 -3.36 14.75 14.39
C SER A 59 -2.98 16.23 14.54
N SER A 60 -3.14 17.03 13.48
CA SER A 60 -2.90 18.48 13.50
C SER A 60 -4.16 19.30 13.78
N ASP A 61 -5.34 18.65 13.83
CA ASP A 61 -6.61 19.31 14.10
C ASP A 61 -6.70 19.77 15.57
N PRO A 62 -6.96 21.07 15.84
CA PRO A 62 -7.11 21.57 17.20
C PRO A 62 -8.18 20.85 18.03
N ASP A 63 -9.28 20.40 17.42
CA ASP A 63 -10.38 19.74 18.13
C ASP A 63 -9.96 18.32 18.55
N VAL A 64 -9.21 17.63 17.70
CA VAL A 64 -8.61 16.31 18.01
C VAL A 64 -7.57 16.43 19.11
N VAL A 65 -6.73 17.46 19.07
CA VAL A 65 -5.70 17.73 20.09
C VAL A 65 -6.33 18.09 21.43
N GLN A 66 -7.50 18.73 21.44
CA GLN A 66 -8.22 19.07 22.66
C GLN A 66 -9.07 17.94 23.23
N ASP A 67 -9.39 16.90 22.44
CA ASP A 67 -10.07 15.71 22.93
C ASP A 67 -9.12 14.84 23.78
N PRO A 68 -9.43 14.61 25.07
CA PRO A 68 -8.56 13.85 25.97
C PRO A 68 -8.25 12.44 25.46
N ASN A 69 -9.23 11.76 24.85
CA ASN A 69 -9.06 10.39 24.39
C ASN A 69 -8.17 10.32 23.15
N SER A 70 -8.37 11.22 22.19
CA SER A 70 -7.51 11.36 21.01
C SER A 70 -6.08 11.73 21.40
N MET A 71 -5.91 12.64 22.37
CA MET A 71 -4.59 13.01 22.88
C MET A 71 -3.86 11.83 23.55
N LEU A 72 -4.55 10.98 24.29
CA LEU A 72 -3.97 9.75 24.84
C LEU A 72 -3.48 8.81 23.71
N LEU A 73 -4.26 8.67 22.65
CA LEU A 73 -3.90 7.85 21.50
C LEU A 73 -2.69 8.42 20.73
N LEU A 74 -2.64 9.73 20.52
CA LEU A 74 -1.48 10.42 19.93
C LEU A 74 -0.22 10.24 20.80
N THR A 75 -0.38 10.30 22.12
CA THR A 75 0.72 10.02 23.06
C THR A 75 1.19 8.56 22.93
N GLN A 76 0.27 7.60 22.77
CA GLN A 76 0.62 6.19 22.56
C GLN A 76 1.38 5.96 21.25
N LEU A 77 0.99 6.62 20.15
CA LEU A 77 1.71 6.58 18.87
C LEU A 77 3.16 7.05 18.98
N SER A 78 3.47 7.90 19.97
CA SER A 78 4.85 8.34 20.24
C SER A 78 5.68 7.32 21.02
N SER A 79 5.03 6.38 21.72
CA SER A 79 5.69 5.37 22.55
C SER A 79 5.91 4.04 21.84
N ALA A 80 5.01 3.66 20.93
CA ALA A 80 5.05 2.39 20.20
C ALA A 80 4.26 2.52 18.90
N PRO A 81 4.56 1.71 17.87
CA PRO A 81 3.74 1.68 16.68
C PRO A 81 2.38 1.04 16.95
N MET A 82 1.35 1.53 16.28
CA MET A 82 -0.01 0.99 16.37
C MET A 82 -0.54 0.67 14.99
N THR A 83 -1.37 -0.38 14.90
CA THR A 83 -2.08 -0.70 13.67
C THR A 83 -3.24 0.26 13.45
N LEU A 84 -3.64 0.46 12.19
CA LEU A 84 -4.80 1.27 11.84
C LEU A 84 -6.09 0.72 12.48
N SER A 85 -6.20 -0.61 12.58
CA SER A 85 -7.28 -1.29 13.29
C SER A 85 -7.25 -1.05 14.81
N ALA A 86 -6.08 -0.93 15.44
CA ALA A 86 -5.96 -0.59 16.85
C ALA A 86 -6.38 0.85 17.14
N ILE A 87 -6.09 1.78 16.21
CA ILE A 87 -6.53 3.19 16.30
C ILE A 87 -8.06 3.27 16.33
N GLU A 88 -8.75 2.52 15.45
CA GLU A 88 -10.23 2.45 15.49
C GLU A 88 -10.77 1.68 16.68
N ALA A 89 -10.10 0.61 17.10
CA ALA A 89 -10.52 -0.18 18.25
C ALA A 89 -10.43 0.58 19.59
N TYR A 90 -9.59 1.62 19.65
CA TYR A 90 -9.48 2.48 20.84
C TYR A 90 -10.72 3.35 21.01
N LYS A 91 -11.70 2.85 21.78
CA LYS A 91 -12.99 3.49 22.07
C LYS A 91 -13.23 3.58 23.58
N PRO A 92 -12.50 4.44 24.32
CA PRO A 92 -12.72 4.61 25.75
C PRO A 92 -14.17 5.05 26.01
N GLY A 93 -14.87 4.34 26.90
CA GLY A 93 -16.29 4.59 27.16
C GLY A 93 -17.24 4.18 26.02
N GLY A 94 -16.77 3.38 25.06
CA GLY A 94 -17.59 2.84 23.96
C GLY A 94 -17.85 3.83 22.81
N THR A 95 -17.22 5.00 22.84
CA THR A 95 -17.36 6.04 21.80
C THR A 95 -16.06 6.14 21.00
N GLU A 96 -16.17 6.35 19.70
CA GLU A 96 -15.01 6.59 18.82
C GLU A 96 -14.28 7.87 19.22
N THR A 97 -12.95 7.85 19.10
CA THR A 97 -12.14 9.06 19.26
C THR A 97 -12.35 10.02 18.10
N LEU A 98 -12.19 11.33 18.35
CA LEU A 98 -12.21 12.31 17.26
C LEU A 98 -11.11 12.01 16.24
N LEU A 99 -9.92 11.55 16.67
CA LEU A 99 -8.86 11.12 15.75
C LEU A 99 -9.35 10.05 14.76
N SER A 100 -9.92 8.95 15.27
CA SER A 100 -10.37 7.85 14.40
C SER A 100 -11.50 8.29 13.46
N LYS A 101 -12.36 9.21 13.90
CA LYS A 101 -13.41 9.80 13.09
C LYS A 101 -12.85 10.68 11.97
N GLU A 102 -11.99 11.65 12.28
CA GLU A 102 -11.41 12.57 11.29
C GLU A 102 -10.57 11.84 10.25
N VAL A 103 -9.85 10.78 10.65
CA VAL A 103 -9.12 9.91 9.72
C VAL A 103 -10.08 9.22 8.74
N LYS A 104 -11.18 8.65 9.22
CA LYS A 104 -12.20 8.02 8.37
C LYS A 104 -12.86 9.02 7.44
N ASP A 105 -13.21 10.20 7.94
CA ASP A 105 -13.84 11.26 7.17
C ASP A 105 -12.90 11.79 6.07
N THR A 106 -11.61 11.93 6.36
CA THR A 106 -10.59 12.34 5.38
C THR A 106 -10.37 11.29 4.28
N LEU A 107 -10.38 10.01 4.64
CA LEU A 107 -10.21 8.89 3.70
C LEU A 107 -11.51 8.57 2.94
N GLY A 108 -12.66 9.01 3.45
CA GLY A 108 -13.98 8.62 2.95
C GLY A 108 -14.30 7.14 3.22
N TRP A 109 -13.75 6.56 4.29
CA TRP A 109 -13.93 5.14 4.63
C TRP A 109 -14.98 4.96 5.72
N SER A 110 -15.67 3.81 5.70
CA SER A 110 -16.62 3.42 6.75
C SER A 110 -15.94 2.99 8.05
N ASP A 111 -14.74 2.41 7.92
CA ASP A 111 -14.01 1.76 8.99
C ASP A 111 -12.52 1.65 8.64
N LEU A 112 -11.70 1.41 9.65
CA LEU A 112 -10.26 1.23 9.58
C LEU A 112 -9.87 -0.22 9.93
N ASN A 113 -10.78 -1.18 9.75
CA ASN A 113 -10.53 -2.57 10.09
C ASN A 113 -9.63 -3.25 9.06
N HIS A 114 -8.92 -4.28 9.52
CA HIS A 114 -8.05 -5.11 8.69
C HIS A 114 -8.71 -5.60 7.40
N ALA A 115 -9.97 -6.05 7.47
CA ALA A 115 -10.70 -6.54 6.30
C ALA A 115 -10.90 -5.48 5.21
N ASN A 116 -10.99 -4.20 5.57
CA ASN A 116 -11.21 -3.12 4.61
C ASN A 116 -9.91 -2.75 3.90
N TYR A 117 -8.85 -2.43 4.66
CA TYR A 117 -7.61 -1.99 4.03
C TYR A 117 -6.84 -3.12 3.32
N ILE A 118 -6.89 -4.36 3.81
CA ILE A 118 -6.19 -5.49 3.17
C ILE A 118 -6.73 -5.78 1.76
N ALA A 119 -8.01 -5.51 1.51
CA ALA A 119 -8.64 -5.72 0.20
C ALA A 119 -8.11 -4.75 -0.88
N HIS A 120 -7.50 -3.65 -0.46
CA HIS A 120 -6.98 -2.60 -1.34
C HIS A 120 -5.50 -2.78 -1.66
N ILE A 121 -4.74 -3.52 -0.83
CA ILE A 121 -3.32 -3.80 -1.05
C ILE A 121 -3.15 -4.71 -2.28
N ARG A 122 -2.27 -4.32 -3.20
CA ARG A 122 -2.08 -4.96 -4.52
C ARG A 122 -0.73 -5.67 -4.66
N SER A 123 0.29 -5.21 -3.96
CA SER A 123 1.61 -5.81 -3.89
C SER A 123 1.52 -7.21 -3.31
N TRP A 124 2.64 -7.93 -3.34
CA TRP A 124 2.71 -9.14 -2.53
C TRP A 124 2.53 -8.77 -1.06
N HIS A 125 1.67 -9.53 -0.38
CA HIS A 125 1.32 -9.39 1.02
C HIS A 125 0.78 -10.74 1.52
N THR A 126 0.68 -10.89 2.83
CA THR A 126 0.05 -12.06 3.45
C THR A 126 -1.31 -11.68 4.03
N SER A 127 -2.11 -12.68 4.42
CA SER A 127 -3.37 -12.41 5.12
C SER A 127 -3.19 -11.84 6.53
N SER A 128 -1.96 -11.73 7.04
CA SER A 128 -1.61 -11.08 8.30
C SER A 128 -0.96 -9.71 8.12
N SER A 129 -0.92 -9.18 6.90
CA SER A 129 -0.36 -7.86 6.63
C SER A 129 -1.22 -6.76 7.27
N ASP A 130 -0.58 -5.94 8.10
CA ASP A 130 -1.20 -4.83 8.81
C ASP A 130 -0.50 -3.52 8.47
N ILE A 131 -1.28 -2.44 8.51
CA ILE A 131 -0.78 -1.08 8.34
C ILE A 131 -0.46 -0.52 9.71
N TYR A 132 0.81 -0.20 9.94
CA TYR A 132 1.30 0.39 11.17
C TYR A 132 1.60 1.86 10.98
N ILE A 133 1.38 2.63 12.04
CA ILE A 133 1.71 4.05 12.13
C ILE A 133 2.43 4.30 13.45
N GLN A 134 3.44 5.16 13.42
CA GLN A 134 4.18 5.61 14.60
C GLN A 134 4.58 7.08 14.45
N TYR A 135 4.67 7.81 15.56
CA TYR A 135 5.23 9.16 15.55
C TYR A 135 6.76 9.11 15.42
N LYS A 136 7.29 9.80 14.41
CA LYS A 136 8.73 9.94 14.11
C LYS A 136 9.32 11.22 14.70
N GLY A 137 8.50 12.25 14.93
CA GLY A 137 8.92 13.49 15.62
C GLY A 137 9.80 14.44 14.81
N THR A 138 9.80 14.33 13.47
CA THR A 138 10.50 15.29 12.60
C THR A 138 9.52 16.38 12.13
N ALA A 139 9.96 17.65 12.08
CA ALA A 139 9.08 18.79 11.77
C ALA A 139 8.39 18.74 10.40
N ASN A 140 9.03 18.12 9.40
CA ASN A 140 8.45 17.95 8.06
C ASN A 140 7.69 16.63 7.90
N ASN A 141 8.02 15.63 8.72
CA ASN A 141 7.63 14.22 8.60
C ASN A 141 7.29 13.70 10.01
N PRO A 142 6.12 14.08 10.57
CA PRO A 142 5.79 13.81 11.97
C PRO A 142 5.52 12.34 12.23
N LEU A 143 5.09 11.58 11.22
CA LEU A 143 4.71 10.17 11.33
C LEU A 143 5.62 9.29 10.47
N ALA A 144 5.54 8.00 10.69
CA ALA A 144 6.00 6.96 9.79
C ALA A 144 4.85 5.96 9.65
N ALA A 145 4.59 5.49 8.44
CA ALA A 145 3.62 4.44 8.19
C ALA A 145 4.22 3.35 7.29
N TRP A 146 3.84 2.09 7.50
CA TRP A 146 4.34 0.96 6.71
C TRP A 146 3.35 -0.20 6.69
N ILE A 147 3.54 -1.12 5.75
CA ILE A 147 2.70 -2.31 5.58
C ILE A 147 3.53 -3.57 5.82
N THR A 148 3.17 -4.38 6.81
CA THR A 148 3.92 -5.62 7.11
C THR A 148 3.79 -6.68 6.02
N ASP A 149 4.79 -7.55 5.95
CA ASP A 149 4.95 -8.62 4.96
C ASP A 149 4.93 -8.15 3.49
N THR A 150 5.04 -6.84 3.22
CA THR A 150 5.19 -6.34 1.85
C THR A 150 6.65 -6.39 1.40
N ASP A 151 6.85 -6.35 0.09
CA ASP A 151 8.17 -6.35 -0.53
C ASP A 151 8.26 -5.28 -1.63
N VAL A 152 9.21 -4.35 -1.48
CA VAL A 152 9.52 -3.30 -2.47
C VAL A 152 10.41 -3.80 -3.62
N THR A 153 11.02 -4.98 -3.50
CA THR A 153 11.87 -5.56 -4.54
C THR A 153 11.08 -6.16 -5.70
N GLY A 154 9.77 -6.36 -5.49
CA GLY A 154 8.86 -6.89 -6.49
C GLY A 154 9.07 -8.39 -6.73
N LYS A 155 9.61 -9.13 -5.77
CA LYS A 155 9.75 -10.59 -5.88
C LYS A 155 8.70 -11.28 -5.03
N LYS A 156 7.76 -11.92 -5.70
CA LYS A 156 6.72 -12.71 -5.04
C LYS A 156 7.32 -13.80 -4.14
N GLY A 157 7.10 -13.72 -2.82
CA GLY A 157 7.43 -14.80 -1.87
C GLY A 157 8.80 -14.73 -1.21
N GLU A 158 9.61 -13.70 -1.46
CA GLU A 158 10.68 -13.29 -0.54
C GLU A 158 10.03 -12.33 0.47
N ALA A 159 9.37 -12.86 1.51
CA ALA A 159 8.89 -12.02 2.60
C ALA A 159 10.06 -11.20 3.15
N ALA A 160 9.81 -9.94 3.54
CA ALA A 160 10.80 -9.15 4.26
C ALA A 160 11.40 -10.00 5.40
N VAL A 161 12.73 -9.99 5.52
CA VAL A 161 13.50 -10.91 6.39
C VAL A 161 13.05 -10.81 7.87
N SER A 162 12.44 -9.69 8.25
CA SER A 162 11.67 -9.49 9.47
C SER A 162 10.81 -8.24 9.33
N ASN A 163 9.56 -8.27 9.83
CA ASN A 163 8.76 -7.05 9.95
C ASN A 163 9.40 -6.09 10.96
N PRO A 164 9.40 -4.77 10.69
CA PRO A 164 9.94 -3.77 11.58
C PRO A 164 9.14 -3.73 12.89
N SER A 165 9.85 -3.60 14.00
CA SER A 165 9.28 -3.48 15.34
C SER A 165 9.04 -2.03 15.75
N GLU A 166 9.77 -1.09 15.14
CA GLU A 166 9.60 0.35 15.26
C GLU A 166 9.98 1.06 13.95
N TRP A 167 9.62 2.34 13.82
CA TRP A 167 9.91 3.11 12.61
C TRP A 167 11.40 3.19 12.27
N LYS A 168 12.30 3.08 13.25
CA LYS A 168 13.76 3.15 13.02
C LYS A 168 14.27 1.96 12.20
N ASP A 169 13.60 0.81 12.30
CA ASP A 169 13.95 -0.39 11.55
C ASP A 169 13.70 -0.22 10.04
N LEU A 170 12.87 0.75 9.66
CA LEU A 170 12.60 1.10 8.26
C LEU A 170 13.79 1.79 7.57
N ASP A 171 14.70 2.40 8.34
CA ASP A 171 15.91 3.02 7.80
C ASP A 171 17.05 2.01 7.55
N ASP A 172 16.87 0.73 7.95
CA ASP A 172 17.83 -0.33 7.65
C ASP A 172 17.82 -0.64 6.13
N PRO A 173 18.97 -0.62 5.43
CA PRO A 173 19.04 -0.98 4.01
C PRO A 173 18.60 -2.42 3.70
N ALA A 174 18.54 -3.31 4.69
CA ALA A 174 18.00 -4.66 4.57
C ALA A 174 16.47 -4.72 4.72
N CYS A 175 15.84 -3.64 5.19
CA CYS A 175 14.40 -3.51 5.26
C CYS A 175 13.86 -3.20 3.85
N HIS A 176 13.01 -4.09 3.35
CA HIS A 176 12.43 -4.01 2.00
C HIS A 176 10.91 -3.94 2.04
N ILE A 177 10.36 -3.20 3.01
CA ILE A 177 8.92 -3.02 3.19
C ILE A 177 8.45 -1.69 2.60
N ILE A 178 7.22 -1.67 2.09
CA ILE A 178 6.56 -0.43 1.65
C ILE A 178 6.33 0.44 2.88
N CYS A 179 6.95 1.62 2.89
CA CYS A 179 6.86 2.59 3.97
C CYS A 179 6.87 4.03 3.45
N ILE A 180 6.35 4.95 4.28
CA ILE A 180 6.35 6.38 4.03
C ILE A 180 6.65 7.14 5.33
N TYR A 181 7.29 8.30 5.19
CA TYR A 181 7.63 9.21 6.28
C TYR A 181 7.02 10.58 6.04
#